data_AF-A0A8X7MSA3-F1
#
_entry.id   AF-A0A8X7MSA3-F1
#
_cell.length_a   1.000
_cell.length_b   1.000
_cell.length_c   1.000
_cell.angle_alpha   90.00
_cell.angle_beta   90.00
_cell.angle_gamma   90.00
#
_symmetry.space_group_name_H-M   'P 1'
#
loop_
_entity.id
_entity.type
_entity.pdbx_description
1 polymer ?
#
loop_
_entity_poly.entity_id
_entity_poly.type
_entity_poly.pdbx_seq_one_letter_code
_entity_poly.pdbx_strand_id
1 'polypeptide(L)'
;MASSNLNNGKPYVGPVYAASDEPVEDDDTKTRYEADIISHAGVWLIEPEVFKSYDPKHKGFTQEIELAHDLEPLEASCSGLEDAVL
;
A
#
# COMPACT_ATOMS: atom_id res chain seq x y z
N MET A 1 22.72 1.04 -12.03
CA MET A 1 22.83 1.49 -13.44
C MET A 1 22.02 0.50 -14.27
N ALA A 2 20.87 0.92 -14.81
CA ALA A 2 20.15 0.12 -15.78
C ALA A 2 20.82 0.34 -17.14
N SER A 3 21.41 -0.73 -17.70
CA SER A 3 21.81 -0.77 -19.10
C SER A 3 20.79 -1.66 -19.79
N SER A 4 19.74 -1.03 -20.32
CA SER A 4 18.65 -1.71 -21.03
C SER A 4 18.29 -0.92 -22.28
N ASN A 5 17.73 -1.61 -23.27
CA ASN A 5 17.16 -0.93 -24.42
C ASN A 5 15.90 -0.20 -23.95
N LEU A 6 15.77 1.08 -24.32
CA LEU A 6 14.53 1.83 -24.13
C LEU A 6 13.39 1.17 -24.91
N ASN A 7 12.14 1.57 -24.65
CA ASN A 7 10.97 1.09 -25.41
C ASN A 7 11.09 1.30 -26.94
N ASN A 8 11.98 2.20 -27.39
CA ASN A 8 12.31 2.42 -28.79
C ASN A 8 13.44 1.53 -29.35
N GLY A 9 13.94 0.56 -28.57
CA GLY A 9 14.99 -0.39 -28.95
C GLY A 9 16.41 0.18 -28.91
N LYS A 10 16.62 1.45 -28.56
CA LYS A 10 17.96 2.06 -28.50
C LYS A 10 18.62 1.77 -27.15
N PRO A 11 19.92 1.42 -27.14
CA PRO A 11 20.66 1.28 -25.91
C PRO A 11 20.79 2.65 -25.22
N TYR A 12 20.45 2.70 -23.94
CA TYR A 12 20.53 3.91 -23.13
C TYR A 12 21.09 3.59 -21.75
N VAL A 13 21.90 4.51 -21.22
CA VAL A 13 22.45 4.45 -19.87
C VAL A 13 22.20 5.80 -19.23
N GLY A 14 21.30 5.82 -18.26
CA GLY A 14 20.89 7.05 -17.58
C GLY A 14 19.64 6.83 -16.74
N PRO A 15 19.16 7.87 -16.04
CA PRO A 15 17.90 7.80 -15.33
C PRO A 15 16.73 7.66 -16.30
N VAL A 16 15.83 6.73 -15.99
CA VAL A 16 14.57 6.52 -16.70
C VAL A 16 13.42 6.71 -15.74
N TYR A 17 12.30 7.23 -16.25
CA TYR A 17 11.08 7.38 -15.45
C TYR A 17 10.41 6.03 -15.26
N ALA A 18 10.22 5.62 -14.01
CA ALA A 18 9.76 4.27 -13.67
C ALA A 18 8.36 3.91 -14.20
N ALA A 19 7.49 4.90 -14.48
CA ALA A 19 6.15 4.61 -14.97
C ALA A 19 6.04 4.48 -16.50
N SER A 20 6.95 5.12 -17.27
CA SER A 20 6.92 5.10 -18.75
C SER A 20 8.16 4.50 -19.41
N ASP A 21 9.21 4.21 -18.64
CA ASP A 21 10.55 3.83 -19.11
C ASP A 21 11.17 4.84 -20.10
N GLU A 22 10.74 6.10 -20.02
CA GLU A 22 11.29 7.18 -20.83
C GLU A 22 12.57 7.76 -20.19
N PRO A 23 13.57 8.15 -21.00
CA PRO A 23 14.74 8.86 -20.52
C PRO A 23 14.37 10.17 -19.81
N VAL A 24 15.09 10.47 -18.73
CA VAL A 24 14.94 11.72 -17.99
C VAL A 24 16.28 12.44 -18.03
N GLU A 25 16.27 13.74 -18.34
CA GLU A 25 17.47 14.57 -18.19
C GLU A 25 17.63 14.96 -16.72
N ASP A 26 18.87 15.01 -16.23
CA ASP A 26 19.16 15.32 -14.83
C ASP A 26 18.56 16.68 -14.41
N ASP A 27 18.62 17.68 -15.29
CA ASP A 27 18.08 19.03 -15.07
C ASP A 27 16.54 19.06 -14.92
N ASP A 28 15.84 18.14 -15.57
CA ASP A 28 14.37 18.04 -15.53
C ASP A 28 13.86 17.29 -14.29
N THR A 29 14.74 16.56 -13.60
CA THR A 29 14.37 15.71 -12.45
C THR A 29 13.65 16.50 -11.37
N LYS A 30 14.16 17.70 -11.04
CA LYS A 30 13.56 18.55 -10.03
C LYS A 30 12.17 19.03 -10.48
N THR A 31 12.09 19.62 -11.67
CA THR A 31 10.83 20.17 -12.19
C THR A 31 9.74 19.11 -12.33
N ARG A 32 10.10 17.87 -12.69
CA ARG A 32 9.15 16.77 -12.88
C ARG A 32 8.63 16.16 -11.58
N TYR A 33 9.49 15.98 -10.57
CA TYR A 33 9.14 15.15 -9.41
C TYR A 33 9.02 15.91 -8.09
N GLU A 34 9.51 17.16 -8.01
CA GLU A 34 9.52 17.91 -6.74
C GLU A 34 8.13 18.05 -6.12
N ALA A 35 7.10 18.35 -6.92
CA ALA A 35 5.73 18.50 -6.42
C ALA A 35 5.19 17.19 -5.81
N ASP A 36 5.32 16.08 -6.54
CA ASP A 36 4.84 14.77 -6.10
C ASP A 36 5.63 14.23 -4.91
N ILE A 37 6.96 14.44 -4.89
CA ILE A 37 7.80 14.04 -3.75
C ILE A 37 7.38 14.80 -2.49
N ILE A 38 7.13 16.12 -2.60
CA ILE A 38 6.72 16.92 -1.44
C ILE A 38 5.32 16.52 -0.95
N SER A 39 4.39 16.18 -1.84
CA SER A 39 3.03 15.79 -1.44
C SER A 39 2.95 14.41 -0.77
N HIS A 40 3.88 13.50 -1.10
CA HIS A 40 3.90 12.12 -0.61
C HIS A 40 5.08 11.79 0.32
N ALA A 41 5.78 12.80 0.87
CA ALA A 41 6.89 12.61 1.81
C ALA A 41 6.81 13.55 3.04
N GLY A 42 7.51 13.18 4.12
CA GLY A 42 7.53 13.94 5.38
C GLY A 42 6.37 13.62 6.33
N VAL A 43 5.67 14.65 6.81
CA VAL A 43 4.47 14.50 7.64
C VAL A 43 3.26 14.77 6.73
N TRP A 44 2.54 13.71 6.35
CA TRP A 44 1.41 13.78 5.42
C TRP A 44 0.19 13.00 5.93
N LEU A 45 -0.92 13.09 5.19
CA LEU A 45 -2.16 12.36 5.52
C LEU A 45 -2.02 10.86 5.20
N ILE A 46 -2.62 10.02 6.03
CA ILE A 46 -2.53 8.57 5.83
C ILE A 46 -3.19 8.16 4.52
N GLU A 47 -2.41 7.46 3.68
CA GLU A 47 -2.86 6.84 2.44
C GLU A 47 -3.16 5.35 2.71
N PRO A 48 -4.43 4.91 2.62
CA PRO A 48 -4.80 3.55 3.01
C PRO A 48 -4.03 2.46 2.25
N GLU A 49 -3.67 2.71 0.99
CA GLU A 49 -2.93 1.79 0.12
C GLU A 49 -1.57 1.39 0.68
N VAL A 50 -0.91 2.29 1.43
CA VAL A 50 0.42 2.06 2.01
C VAL A 50 0.33 1.48 3.43
N PHE A 51 -0.83 1.60 4.09
CA PHE A 51 -1.04 1.26 5.49
C PHE A 51 -2.02 0.10 5.70
N LYS A 52 -1.92 -0.98 4.91
CA LYS A 52 -2.79 -2.18 5.04
C LYS A 52 -4.30 -1.84 5.04
N SER A 53 -4.70 -0.89 4.21
CA SER A 53 -6.08 -0.36 4.14
C SER A 53 -6.55 0.32 5.43
N TYR A 54 -5.64 0.84 6.25
CA TYR A 54 -5.99 1.60 7.45
C TYR A 54 -6.64 2.93 7.07
N ASP A 55 -7.85 3.16 7.57
CA ASP A 55 -8.55 4.43 7.47
C ASP A 55 -8.66 5.08 8.87
N PRO A 56 -7.99 6.22 9.12
CA PRO A 56 -8.07 6.91 10.41
C PRO A 56 -9.47 7.42 10.75
N LYS A 57 -10.36 7.60 9.76
CA LYS A 57 -11.77 7.97 9.99
C LYS A 57 -12.61 6.79 10.47
N HIS A 58 -12.14 5.56 10.24
CA HIS A 58 -12.79 4.32 10.63
C HIS A 58 -11.84 3.47 11.48
N LYS A 59 -11.35 4.07 12.57
CA LYS A 59 -10.47 3.37 13.50
C LYS A 59 -11.23 2.24 14.19
N GLY A 60 -10.83 0.99 13.92
CA GLY A 60 -11.38 -0.19 14.57
C GLY A 60 -11.02 -0.25 16.05
N PHE A 61 -12.01 -0.55 16.89
CA PHE A 61 -11.83 -0.83 18.30
C PHE A 61 -12.53 -2.14 18.62
N THR A 62 -11.90 -2.99 19.41
CA THR A 62 -12.51 -4.21 19.95
C THR A 62 -12.86 -3.95 21.41
N GLN A 63 -14.09 -4.25 21.78
CA GLN A 63 -14.56 -4.16 23.15
C GLN A 63 -14.96 -5.54 23.64
N GLU A 64 -14.50 -5.89 24.84
CA GLU A 64 -14.98 -7.06 25.57
C GLU A 64 -16.37 -6.76 26.14
N ILE A 65 -17.32 -7.64 25.84
CA ILE A 65 -18.71 -7.50 26.25
C ILE A 65 -19.14 -8.84 26.86
N GLU A 66 -19.74 -8.78 28.05
CA GLU A 66 -20.37 -9.95 28.67
C GLU A 66 -21.70 -10.25 27.97
N LEU A 67 -21.87 -11.50 27.54
CA LEU A 67 -23.11 -11.94 26.90
C LEU A 67 -24.17 -12.21 27.96
N ALA A 68 -25.33 -11.56 27.84
CA ALA A 68 -26.46 -11.77 28.74
C ALA A 68 -27.29 -13.03 28.38
N HIS A 69 -27.06 -13.62 27.21
CA HIS A 69 -27.73 -14.81 26.70
C HIS A 69 -26.88 -15.49 25.62
N ASP A 70 -27.20 -16.75 25.31
CA ASP A 70 -26.51 -17.55 24.29
C ASP A 70 -26.76 -17.01 22.87
N LEU A 71 -25.74 -17.09 22.01
CA LEU A 71 -25.86 -16.75 20.59
C LEU A 71 -26.50 -17.89 19.79
N GLU A 72 -27.02 -17.57 18.61
CA GLU A 72 -27.54 -18.58 17.68
C GLU A 72 -26.42 -19.50 17.17
N PRO A 73 -26.68 -20.81 16.97
CA PRO A 73 -25.70 -21.73 16.39
C PRO A 73 -25.21 -21.25 15.01
N LEU A 74 -23.91 -21.30 14.79
CA LEU A 74 -23.27 -20.99 13.51
C LEU A 74 -22.62 -22.25 12.93
N GLU A 75 -22.66 -22.39 11.60
CA GLU A 75 -21.90 -23.43 10.90
C GLU A 75 -20.41 -23.07 10.87
N ALA A 76 -19.55 -23.99 11.29
CA ALA A 76 -18.10 -23.84 11.24
C ALA A 76 -17.44 -25.08 10.63
N SER A 77 -16.24 -24.93 10.07
CA SER A 77 -15.45 -26.07 9.63
C SER A 77 -15.04 -26.93 10.84
N CYS A 78 -14.85 -28.24 10.62
CA CYS A 78 -14.47 -29.17 11.69
C CYS A 78 -13.22 -28.72 12.46
N SER A 79 -12.22 -28.18 11.75
CA SER A 79 -10.99 -27.62 12.35
C SER A 79 -11.20 -26.33 13.15
N GLY A 80 -12.27 -25.57 12.91
CA GLY A 80 -12.55 -24.34 13.65
C GLY A 80 -13.30 -24.59 14.96
N LEU A 81 -13.90 -25.76 15.13
CA LEU A 81 -14.68 -26.13 16.31
C LEU A 81 -13.80 -26.52 17.50
N GLU A 82 -12.61 -27.05 17.26
CA GLU A 82 -11.66 -27.44 18.32
C GLU A 82 -11.05 -26.22 19.04
N ASP A 83 -10.89 -25.08 18.34
CA ASP A 83 -10.32 -23.85 18.88
C ASP A 83 -11.33 -22.99 19.66
N ALA A 84 -12.63 -23.24 19.52
CA ALA A 84 -13.71 -22.43 20.10
C ALA A 84 -14.15 -22.87 21.52
N VAL A 85 -13.52 -23.90 22.10
CA VAL A 85 -13.95 -24.53 23.37
C VAL A 85 -12.98 -24.26 24.54
N LEU A 86 -11.96 -23.41 24.36
CA LEU A 86 -11.04 -22.96 25.42
C LEU A 86 -11.46 -21.62 26.01
#